data_AF-A0A3P3Q851-F1
#
_entry.id   AF-A0A3P3Q851-F1
#
_cell.length_a   1.000
_cell.length_b   1.000
_cell.length_c   1.000
_cell.angle_alpha   90.00
_cell.angle_beta   90.00
_cell.angle_gamma   90.00
#
_symmetry.space_group_name_H-M   'P 1'
#
loop_
_entity.id
_entity.type
_entity.pdbx_description
1 polymer ?
#
loop_
_entity_poly.entity_id
_entity_poly.type
_entity_poly.pdbx_seq_one_letter_code
_entity_poly.pdbx_strand_id
1 'polypeptide(L)' 'MAEINRIDYELIVSATKGNMADIGKILENFSGKIEKVIYHLAPWLPEECRKDCKQEVMIMLVQLIQTKFKV' A
#
# COMPACT_ATOMS: atom_id res chain seq x y z
N MET A 1 -1.29 18.73 -0.77
CA MET A 1 -0.70 17.67 -1.61
C MET A 1 0.09 16.77 -0.69
N ALA A 2 -0.37 15.54 -0.45
CA ALA A 2 0.34 14.60 0.41
C ALA A 2 1.66 14.24 -0.28
N GLU A 3 2.78 14.52 0.40
CA GLU A 3 4.12 14.12 -0.04
C GLU A 3 4.13 12.60 -0.20
N ILE A 4 4.20 12.14 -1.44
CA ILE A 4 4.83 10.85 -1.73
C ILE A 4 6.27 11.05 -1.27
N ASN A 5 6.69 10.31 -0.24
CA ASN A 5 8.08 10.35 0.23
C ASN A 5 8.99 10.14 -0.99
N ARG A 6 10.04 10.95 -1.11
CA ARG A 6 11.00 10.89 -2.23
C ARG A 6 11.46 9.45 -2.54
N ILE A 7 11.60 8.63 -1.50
CA ILE A 7 11.94 7.20 -1.59
C ILE A 7 10.84 6.38 -2.28
N ASP A 8 9.57 6.58 -1.95
CA ASP A 8 8.47 5.85 -2.60
C ASP A 8 8.35 6.22 -4.08
N TYR A 9 8.63 7.47 -4.46
CA TYR A 9 8.68 7.88 -5.86
C TYR A 9 9.81 7.20 -6.64
N GLU A 10 11.01 7.11 -6.06
CA GLU A 10 12.15 6.41 -6.66
C GLU A 10 11.85 4.90 -6.85
N LEU A 11 11.18 4.28 -5.88
CA LEU A 11 10.73 2.88 -5.97
C LEU A 11 9.68 2.69 -7.07
N ILE A 12 8.75 3.63 -7.24
CA ILE A 12 7.77 3.60 -8.35
C ILE A 12 8.47 3.70 -9.71
N VAL A 13 9.44 4.61 -9.87
CA VAL A 13 10.23 4.76 -11.10
C VAL A 13 11.08 3.53 -11.41
N SER A 14 11.57 2.83 -10.37
CA SER A 14 12.25 1.54 -10.53
C SER A 14 11.28 0.45 -10.99
N ALA A 15 10.07 0.41 -10.42
CA ALA A 15 9.04 -0.53 -10.78
C ALA A 15 8.59 -0.37 -12.25
N THR A 16 8.44 0.85 -12.77
CA THR A 16 8.11 1.08 -14.20
C THR A 16 9.18 0.57 -15.17
N LYS A 17 10.39 0.28 -14.68
CA LYS A 17 11.48 -0.33 -15.46
C LYS A 17 11.52 -1.86 -15.34
N GLY A 18 10.50 -2.46 -14.73
CA GLY A 18 10.32 -3.91 -14.60
C GLY A 18 10.70 -4.49 -13.23
N ASN A 19 11.14 -3.66 -12.26
CA ASN A 19 11.48 -4.16 -10.92
C ASN A 19 10.26 -4.20 -9.99
N MET A 20 9.42 -5.22 -10.16
CA MET A 20 8.19 -5.38 -9.36
C MET A 20 8.43 -5.60 -7.86
N ALA A 21 9.64 -6.01 -7.45
CA ALA A 21 9.97 -6.17 -6.04
C ALA A 21 9.92 -4.84 -5.27
N ASP A 22 10.13 -3.71 -5.95
CA ASP A 22 10.06 -2.38 -5.33
C ASP A 22 8.62 -1.94 -5.01
N ILE A 23 7.60 -2.51 -5.67
CA ILE A 23 6.20 -2.37 -5.23
C ILE A 23 6.02 -3.02 -3.86
N GLY A 24 6.63 -4.19 -3.62
CA GLY A 24 6.59 -4.86 -2.32
C GLY A 24 7.10 -3.97 -1.18
N LYS A 25 8.18 -3.22 -1.40
CA LYS A 25 8.74 -2.28 -0.41
C LYS A 25 7.80 -1.10 -0.13
N ILE A 26 7.15 -0.57 -1.16
CA ILE A 26 6.13 0.48 -1.00
C ILE A 26 4.99 -0.07 -0.13
N LEU A 27 4.49 -1.26 -0.45
CA LEU A 27 3.45 -1.92 0.33
C LEU A 27 3.85 -2.13 1.79
N GLU A 28 5.06 -2.60 2.06
CA GLU A 28 5.59 -2.74 3.42
C GLU A 28 5.59 -1.40 4.19
N ASN A 29 6.00 -0.31 3.55
CA ASN A 29 5.98 1.04 4.13
C ASN A 29 4.56 1.50 4.53
N PHE A 30 3.56 1.13 3.75
CA PHE A 30 2.16 1.53 4.00
C PHE A 30 1.39 0.54 4.88
N SER A 31 1.81 -0.73 4.95
CA SER A 31 1.12 -1.80 5.66
C SER A 31 0.80 -1.45 7.11
N GLY A 32 1.77 -0.92 7.86
CA GLY A 32 1.57 -0.53 9.26
C GLY A 32 0.68 0.72 9.43
N LYS A 33 0.68 1.64 8.46
CA LYS A 33 -0.20 2.83 8.47
C LYS A 33 -1.64 2.41 8.20
N ILE A 34 -1.86 1.56 7.20
CA ILE A 34 -3.17 1.02 6.84
C ILE A 34 -3.76 0.25 8.02
N GLU A 35 -2.95 -0.59 8.67
CA GLU A 35 -3.36 -1.33 9.85
C GLU A 35 -3.84 -0.38 10.97
N LYS A 36 -3.05 0.64 11.32
CA LYS A 36 -3.45 1.63 12.33
C LYS A 36 -4.78 2.32 12.00
N VAL A 37 -4.98 2.69 10.74
CA VAL A 37 -6.24 3.32 10.29
C VAL A 37 -7.42 2.36 10.44
N ILE A 38 -7.27 1.10 10.04
CA ILE A 38 -8.32 0.08 10.19
C ILE A 38 -8.66 -0.16 11.66
N TYR A 39 -7.64 -0.29 12.52
CA TYR A 39 -7.83 -0.42 13.97
C TYR A 39 -8.54 0.79 14.59
N HIS A 40 -8.27 1.99 14.08
CA HIS A 40 -8.91 3.21 14.56
C HIS A 40 -10.37 3.35 14.09
N LEU A 41 -10.64 3.04 12.82
CA LEU A 41 -11.96 3.18 12.23
C LEU A 41 -12.93 2.07 12.66
N ALA A 42 -12.43 0.86 12.88
CA ALA A 42 -13.25 -0.30 13.19
C ALA A 42 -12.65 -1.17 14.32
N PRO A 43 -12.46 -0.60 15.53
CA PRO A 43 -11.94 -1.35 16.68
C PRO A 43 -12.87 -2.48 17.12
N TRP A 44 -14.17 -2.38 16.82
CA TRP A 44 -15.18 -3.38 17.19
C TRP A 44 -15.19 -4.61 16.27
N LEU A 45 -14.50 -4.58 15.12
CA LEU A 45 -14.43 -5.75 14.25
C LEU A 45 -13.58 -6.87 14.88
N PRO A 46 -13.83 -8.15 14.56
CA PRO A 46 -12.90 -9.22 14.88
C PRO A 46 -11.53 -8.99 14.23
N GLU A 47 -10.46 -9.51 14.85
CA GLU A 47 -9.11 -9.35 14.33
C GLU A 47 -8.95 -9.93 12.91
N GLU A 48 -9.56 -11.08 12.64
CA GLU A 48 -9.55 -11.72 11.32
C GLU A 48 -10.19 -10.81 10.26
N CYS A 49 -11.37 -10.24 10.53
CA CYS A 49 -12.02 -9.31 9.61
C CYS A 49 -11.16 -8.07 9.34
N ARG A 50 -10.43 -7.55 10.33
CA ARG A 50 -9.49 -6.43 10.11
C ARG A 50 -8.30 -6.83 9.24
N LYS A 51 -7.81 -8.08 9.36
CA LYS A 51 -6.75 -8.61 8.48
C LYS A 51 -7.25 -8.73 7.05
N ASP A 52 -8.46 -9.20 6.84
CA ASP A 52 -9.08 -9.28 5.51
C ASP A 52 -9.24 -7.88 4.90
N CYS A 53 -9.79 -6.91 5.65
CA CYS A 53 -9.86 -5.52 5.21
C CYS A 53 -8.48 -4.94 4.85
N LYS A 54 -7.45 -5.26 5.65
CA LYS A 54 -6.08 -4.83 5.37
C LYS A 54 -5.59 -5.41 4.05
N GLN A 55 -5.82 -6.69 3.79
CA GLN A 55 -5.44 -7.34 2.52
C GLN A 55 -6.15 -6.70 1.33
N GLU A 56 -7.44 -6.44 1.41
CA GLU A 56 -8.21 -5.79 0.33
C GLU A 56 -7.67 -4.39 0.01
N VAL A 57 -7.42 -3.56 1.02
CA VAL A 57 -6.85 -2.22 0.83
C VAL A 57 -5.46 -2.29 0.19
N MET A 58 -4.65 -3.27 0.57
CA MET A 58 -3.33 -3.48 0.00
C MET A 58 -3.41 -3.89 -1.48
N ILE A 59 -4.35 -4.75 -1.85
CA ILE A 59 -4.61 -5.13 -3.26
C ILE A 59 -5.04 -3.90 -4.07
N MET A 60 -5.95 -3.09 -3.54
CA MET A 60 -6.37 -1.85 -4.19
C MET A 60 -5.20 -0.87 -4.38
N LEU A 61 -4.30 -0.79 -3.39
CA LEU A 61 -3.11 0.05 -3.49
C LEU A 61 -2.18 -0.42 -4.61
N VAL A 62 -1.95 -1.73 -4.76
CA VAL A 62 -1.18 -2.29 -5.89
C VAL A 62 -1.80 -1.91 -7.22
N GLN A 63 -3.10 -2.15 -7.38
CA GLN A 63 -3.83 -1.84 -8.61
C GLN A 63 -3.77 -0.35 -8.94
N LEU A 64 -3.88 0.52 -7.93
CA LEU A 64 -3.78 1.97 -8.10
C LEU A 64 -2.38 2.37 -8.57
N ILE A 65 -1.31 1.82 -7.98
CA ILE A 65 0.07 2.09 -8.39
C ILE A 65 0.28 1.67 -9.85
N GLN A 66 -0.09 0.44 -10.19
CA GLN A 66 0.02 -0.09 -11.56
C GLN A 66 -0.74 0.79 -12.55
N THR A 67 -1.99 1.15 -12.24
CA THR A 67 -2.84 1.97 -13.13
C THR A 67 -2.30 3.40 -13.28
N LYS A 68 -1.89 4.05 -12.19
CA LYS A 68 -1.43 5.45 -12.19
C LYS A 68 -0.09 5.61 -12.89
N PHE A 69 0.82 4.67 -12.69
CA PHE A 69 2.21 4.80 -13.14
C PHE A 69 2.55 3.92 -14.35
N LYS A 70 1.58 3.11 -14.84
CA LYS A 70 1.75 2.19 -15.97
C LYS A 70 2.93 1.23 -15.75
N VAL A 71 2.98 0.69 -14.53
CA VAL A 71 3.91 -0.37 -14.14
C VAL A 71 3.35 -1.71 -14.56
#